data_AF-V6KTZ2-F1
#
_entry.id   AF-V6KTZ2-F1
#
_cell.length_a   1.000
_cell.length_b   1.000
_cell.length_c   1.000
_cell.angle_alpha   90.00
_cell.angle_beta   90.00
_cell.angle_gamma   90.00
#
_symmetry.space_group_name_H-M   'P 1'
#
loop_
_entity.id
_entity.type
_entity.pdbx_description
1 polymer ?
#
loop_
_entity_poly.entity_id
_entity_poly.type
_entity_poly.pdbx_seq_one_letter_code
_entity_poly.pdbx_strand_id
1 'polypeptide(L)'
;MLDAVTHKGGKYGDLELPFIVAVGHAADFPEDEDIERALYGSTVEYAYDSGSTFSRKPDGYWTATYDHAHSRVSGVLVVNNPAPWTWTKNTPVLWQSPDPASLPAPIFPTWATAQLAGIQVERQPAIRSVHTALGLPERWPTGDAFHQSDPR
;
A
#
# COMPACT_ATOMS: atom_id res chain seq x y z
N MET A 1 -9.40 -1.56 -4.26
CA MET A 1 -8.05 -0.97 -4.35
C MET A 1 -7.53 -0.97 -5.77
N LEU A 2 -7.44 -2.14 -6.42
CA LEU A 2 -6.85 -2.31 -7.76
C LEU A 2 -7.36 -1.28 -8.78
N ASP A 3 -8.68 -1.10 -8.89
CA ASP A 3 -9.27 -0.13 -9.83
C ASP A 3 -8.78 1.31 -9.61
N ALA A 4 -8.61 1.72 -8.35
CA ALA A 4 -8.11 3.05 -8.00
C ALA A 4 -6.64 3.22 -8.42
N VAL A 5 -5.83 2.18 -8.22
CA VAL A 5 -4.41 2.18 -8.63
C VAL A 5 -4.32 2.18 -10.16
N THR A 6 -5.07 1.35 -10.86
CA THR A 6 -5.11 1.30 -12.33
C THR A 6 -5.53 2.64 -12.92
N HIS A 7 -6.61 3.23 -12.40
CA HIS A 7 -7.09 4.53 -12.87
C HIS A 7 -6.07 5.65 -12.66
N LYS A 8 -5.39 5.69 -11.51
CA LYS A 8 -4.39 6.73 -11.21
C LYS A 8 -3.05 6.47 -11.89
N GLY A 9 -2.64 5.22 -12.01
CA GLY A 9 -1.41 4.76 -12.65
C GLY A 9 -1.32 5.22 -14.10
N GLY A 10 -2.43 5.16 -14.84
CA GLY A 10 -2.50 5.61 -16.23
C GLY A 10 -2.70 7.11 -16.44
N LYS A 11 -2.90 7.91 -15.38
CA LYS A 11 -3.41 9.29 -15.52
C LYS A 11 -2.35 10.31 -15.93
N TYR A 12 -1.09 10.09 -15.56
CA TYR A 12 -0.05 11.12 -15.59
C TYR A 12 0.99 10.95 -16.71
N GLY A 13 0.80 9.97 -17.60
CA GLY A 13 1.77 9.67 -18.66
C GLY A 13 3.10 9.16 -18.08
N ASP A 14 4.17 9.34 -18.85
CA ASP A 14 5.51 8.97 -18.43
C ASP A 14 6.11 10.08 -17.56
N LEU A 15 6.45 9.72 -16.33
CA LEU A 15 7.05 10.62 -15.36
C LEU A 15 8.53 10.24 -15.19
N GLU A 16 9.41 11.23 -15.27
CA GLU A 16 10.85 11.06 -14.98
C GLU A 16 11.16 11.04 -13.48
N LEU A 17 10.15 10.81 -12.64
CA LEU A 17 10.23 10.83 -11.18
C LEU A 17 9.46 9.63 -10.60
N PRO A 18 9.86 9.11 -9.42
CA PRO A 18 9.12 8.05 -8.76
C PRO A 18 7.66 8.46 -8.51
N PHE A 19 6.74 7.63 -8.98
CA PHE A 19 5.30 7.91 -8.85
C PHE A 19 4.66 6.95 -7.85
N ILE A 20 4.19 7.52 -6.73
CA ILE A 20 3.49 6.80 -5.69
C ILE A 20 1.99 7.09 -5.77
N VAL A 21 1.16 6.04 -5.78
CA VAL A 21 -0.29 6.18 -5.65
C VAL A 21 -0.69 5.97 -4.19
N ALA A 22 -1.27 6.99 -3.55
CA ALA A 22 -1.80 6.85 -2.20
C ALA A 22 -3.26 6.36 -2.24
N VAL A 23 -3.57 5.31 -1.47
CA VAL A 23 -4.91 4.72 -1.35
C VAL A 23 -5.34 4.75 0.11
N GLY A 24 -6.41 5.50 0.37
CA GLY A 24 -7.04 5.59 1.68
C GLY A 24 -8.26 4.68 1.80
N HIS A 25 -8.28 3.78 2.78
CA HIS A 25 -9.42 2.92 3.08
C HIS A 25 -10.26 3.53 4.21
N ALA A 26 -11.42 4.09 3.91
CA ALA A 26 -12.20 4.85 4.88
C ALA A 26 -13.13 4.00 5.78
N ALA A 27 -13.63 2.87 5.29
CA ALA A 27 -14.61 2.04 6.00
C ALA A 27 -14.27 0.55 5.94
N ASP A 28 -14.00 0.03 4.75
CA ASP A 28 -13.56 -1.35 4.56
C ASP A 28 -12.03 -1.40 4.53
N PHE A 29 -11.45 -1.97 5.58
CA PHE A 29 -10.00 -2.15 5.74
C PHE A 29 -9.61 -3.52 5.19
N PRO A 30 -8.97 -3.60 4.01
CA PRO A 30 -8.52 -4.88 3.48
C PRO A 30 -7.47 -5.48 4.41
N GLU A 31 -7.48 -6.81 4.49
CA GLU A 31 -6.38 -7.53 5.10
C GLU A 31 -5.12 -7.37 4.25
N ASP A 32 -3.98 -7.62 4.86
CA ASP A 32 -2.69 -7.48 4.20
C ASP A 32 -2.58 -8.40 2.97
N GLU A 33 -3.19 -9.58 3.03
CA GLU A 33 -3.30 -10.56 1.96
C GLU A 33 -4.13 -10.05 0.77
N ASP A 34 -5.17 -9.24 1.01
CA ASP A 34 -5.97 -8.64 -0.06
C ASP A 34 -5.18 -7.59 -0.83
N ILE A 35 -4.38 -6.80 -0.11
CA ILE A 35 -3.49 -5.80 -0.71
C ILE A 35 -2.39 -6.51 -1.51
N GLU A 36 -1.76 -7.51 -0.91
CA GLU A 36 -0.73 -8.32 -1.56
C GLU A 36 -1.24 -8.94 -2.87
N ARG A 37 -2.39 -9.59 -2.82
CA ARG A 37 -3.02 -10.21 -3.98
C ARG A 37 -3.36 -9.17 -5.06
N ALA A 38 -3.89 -8.02 -4.66
CA ALA A 38 -4.22 -6.96 -5.61
C ALA A 38 -2.98 -6.36 -6.30
N LEU A 39 -1.83 -6.29 -5.62
CA LEU A 39 -0.64 -5.63 -6.13
C LEU A 39 0.35 -6.57 -6.81
N TYR A 40 0.63 -7.72 -6.20
CA TYR A 40 1.63 -8.70 -6.67
C TYR A 40 1.00 -9.94 -7.32
N GLY A 41 -0.29 -10.17 -7.11
CA GLY A 41 -1.01 -11.31 -7.64
C GLY A 41 -1.18 -12.44 -6.63
N SER A 42 -2.14 -13.32 -6.94
CA SER A 42 -2.57 -14.45 -6.12
C SER A 42 -1.48 -15.52 -6.04
N THR A 43 -1.19 -16.03 -4.85
CA THR A 43 -0.35 -17.22 -4.67
C THR A 43 -1.13 -18.49 -5.01
N VAL A 44 -0.52 -19.38 -5.76
CA VAL A 44 -1.04 -20.71 -6.09
C VAL A 44 -0.03 -21.79 -5.76
N GLU A 45 -0.53 -22.92 -5.29
CA GLU A 45 0.24 -24.14 -5.09
C GLU A 45 -0.02 -25.09 -6.26
N TYR A 46 1.04 -25.48 -6.95
CA TYR A 46 0.98 -26.54 -7.96
C TYR A 46 1.46 -27.84 -7.31
N ALA A 47 0.55 -28.81 -7.22
CA ALA A 47 0.87 -30.15 -6.73
C ALA A 47 1.35 -31.03 -7.90
N TYR A 48 2.50 -31.66 -7.72
CA TYR A 48 3.07 -32.66 -8.63
C TYR A 48 3.33 -33.95 -7.86
N ASP A 49 3.51 -35.06 -8.57
CA ASP A 49 3.85 -36.36 -7.95
C ASP A 49 5.16 -36.29 -7.13
N SER A 50 6.06 -35.36 -7.45
CA SER A 50 7.33 -35.13 -6.75
C SER A 50 7.27 -34.12 -5.59
N GLY A 51 6.09 -33.55 -5.30
CA GLY A 51 5.89 -32.52 -4.28
C GLY A 51 5.14 -31.29 -4.80
N SER A 52 4.96 -30.27 -3.97
CA SER A 52 4.30 -29.03 -4.36
C SER A 52 5.26 -27.87 -4.57
N THR A 53 4.88 -26.93 -5.43
CA THR A 53 5.62 -25.69 -5.66
C THR A 53 4.68 -24.51 -5.62
N PHE A 54 5.05 -23.47 -4.88
CA PHE A 54 4.31 -22.21 -4.84
C PHE A 54 4.75 -21.29 -5.98
N SER A 55 3.79 -20.57 -6.55
CA SER A 55 4.01 -19.57 -7.59
C SER A 55 2.99 -18.45 -7.46
N ARG A 56 3.24 -17.30 -8.08
CA ARG A 56 2.26 -16.21 -8.18
C ARG A 56 1.62 -16.17 -9.55
N LYS A 57 0.32 -15.93 -9.57
CA LYS A 57 -0.42 -15.62 -10.80
C LYS A 57 -0.08 -14.19 -11.25
N PRO A 58 -0.03 -13.95 -12.57
CA PRO A 58 0.11 -12.62 -13.13
C PRO A 58 -1.25 -11.89 -13.13
N ASP A 59 -1.89 -11.79 -11.97
CA ASP A 59 -3.23 -11.17 -11.78
C ASP A 59 -3.22 -9.99 -10.80
N GLY A 60 -2.04 -9.56 -10.35
CA GLY A 60 -1.85 -8.35 -9.56
C GLY A 60 -1.57 -7.13 -10.43
N TYR A 61 -1.65 -5.92 -9.87
CA TYR A 61 -1.37 -4.68 -10.57
C TYR A 61 -0.03 -4.74 -11.33
N TRP A 62 1.10 -4.94 -10.66
CA TRP A 62 2.39 -4.94 -11.35
C TRP A 62 2.64 -6.17 -12.22
N THR A 63 1.92 -7.27 -11.98
CA THR A 63 2.18 -8.56 -12.64
C THR A 63 1.20 -8.88 -13.78
N ALA A 64 0.09 -8.13 -13.93
CA ALA A 64 -0.94 -8.38 -14.94
C ALA A 64 -0.56 -7.98 -16.37
N THR A 65 0.51 -7.20 -16.56
CA THR A 65 0.92 -6.67 -17.87
C THR A 65 2.29 -7.20 -18.27
N TYR A 66 2.38 -7.83 -19.44
CA TYR A 66 3.64 -8.39 -19.97
C TYR A 66 4.64 -7.33 -20.44
N ASP A 67 4.20 -6.10 -20.71
CA ASP A 67 4.99 -5.00 -21.28
C ASP A 67 5.50 -4.00 -20.23
N HIS A 68 5.44 -4.35 -18.94
CA HIS A 68 5.82 -3.46 -17.86
C HIS A 68 5.01 -2.16 -17.81
N ALA A 69 3.82 -2.08 -18.42
CA ALA A 69 3.00 -0.86 -18.45
C ALA A 69 2.64 -0.31 -17.06
N HIS A 70 2.72 -1.13 -16.02
CA HIS A 70 2.44 -0.74 -14.64
C HIS A 70 3.70 -0.37 -13.82
N SER A 71 4.91 -0.53 -14.39
CA SER A 71 6.19 -0.15 -13.76
C SER A 71 6.33 1.35 -13.48
N ARG A 72 5.57 2.19 -14.20
CA ARG A 72 5.51 3.64 -13.95
C ARG A 72 5.07 3.99 -12.53
N VAL A 73 4.28 3.14 -11.87
CA VAL A 73 3.95 3.32 -10.45
C VAL A 73 5.02 2.64 -9.62
N SER A 74 5.91 3.45 -9.06
CA SER A 74 7.02 3.04 -8.19
C SER A 74 6.55 2.39 -6.89
N GLY A 75 5.36 2.75 -6.41
CA GLY A 75 4.80 2.18 -5.19
C GLY A 75 3.36 2.61 -4.93
N VAL A 76 2.71 1.91 -4.01
CA VAL A 76 1.36 2.20 -3.53
C VAL A 76 1.42 2.42 -2.03
N LEU A 77 1.07 3.63 -1.59
CA LEU A 77 1.02 3.98 -0.17
C LEU A 77 -0.39 3.71 0.36
N VAL A 78 -0.53 2.68 1.19
CA VAL A 78 -1.82 2.30 1.77
C VAL A 78 -1.98 2.95 3.14
N VAL A 79 -3.13 3.61 3.33
CA VAL A 79 -3.50 4.25 4.60
C VAL A 79 -4.86 3.73 5.02
N ASN A 80 -4.89 2.96 6.11
CA ASN A 80 -6.14 2.48 6.69
C ASN A 80 -6.76 3.56 7.58
N ASN A 81 -8.08 3.72 7.46
CA ASN A 81 -8.91 4.67 8.18
C ASN A 81 -8.29 6.08 8.24
N PRO A 82 -8.14 6.83 7.14
CA PRO A 82 -7.54 8.17 7.17
C PRO A 82 -8.53 9.23 7.70
N ALA A 83 -8.89 9.14 8.98
CA ALA A 83 -9.78 10.07 9.66
C ALA A 83 -9.00 10.97 10.63
N PRO A 84 -9.51 12.17 10.99
CA PRO A 84 -8.80 13.08 11.90
C PRO A 84 -8.34 12.43 13.22
N TRP A 85 -9.07 11.42 13.72
CA TRP A 85 -8.79 10.75 14.98
C TRP A 85 -7.84 9.55 14.90
N THR A 86 -7.30 9.24 13.73
CA THR A 86 -6.39 8.10 13.48
C THR A 86 -5.05 8.50 12.89
N TRP A 87 -4.85 9.77 12.51
CA TRP A 87 -3.63 10.25 11.85
C TRP A 87 -2.34 9.96 12.62
N THR A 88 -2.39 9.90 13.95
CA THR A 88 -1.22 9.58 14.79
C THR A 88 -1.12 8.12 15.18
N LYS A 89 -2.19 7.34 14.93
CA LYS A 89 -2.35 5.96 15.38
C LYS A 89 -2.02 4.95 14.29
N ASN A 90 -2.34 5.29 13.04
CA ASN A 90 -2.19 4.37 11.92
C ASN A 90 -0.88 4.67 11.17
N THR A 91 -0.09 3.62 10.94
CA THR A 91 1.15 3.70 10.16
C THR A 91 0.85 3.37 8.70
N PRO A 92 1.10 4.30 7.75
CA PRO A 92 1.03 4.00 6.33
C PRO A 92 2.02 2.90 5.94
N VAL A 93 1.62 2.05 4.98
CA VAL A 93 2.48 1.01 4.42
C VAL A 93 2.76 1.33 2.95
N LEU A 94 4.03 1.50 2.60
CA LEU A 94 4.47 1.63 1.21
C LEU A 94 4.72 0.25 0.62
N TRP A 95 3.88 -0.15 -0.33
CA TRP A 95 4.07 -1.33 -1.15
C TRP A 95 4.89 -0.96 -2.37
N GLN A 96 6.01 -1.64 -2.58
CA GLN A 96 7.00 -1.27 -3.59
C GLN A 96 6.83 -2.09 -4.87
N SER A 97 6.99 -1.45 -6.03
CA SER A 97 6.98 -2.19 -7.30
C SER A 97 8.10 -3.23 -7.33
N PRO A 98 7.82 -4.49 -7.74
CA PRO A 98 8.85 -5.51 -7.93
C PRO A 98 9.53 -5.39 -9.30
N ASP A 99 9.00 -4.54 -10.18
CA ASP A 99 9.41 -4.45 -11.57
C ASP A 99 10.70 -3.62 -11.69
N PRO A 100 11.79 -4.17 -12.25
CA PRO A 100 13.08 -3.48 -12.36
C PRO A 100 13.04 -2.24 -13.27
N ALA A 101 12.03 -2.09 -14.13
CA ALA A 101 11.82 -0.89 -14.93
C ALA A 101 11.27 0.29 -14.10
N SER A 102 10.77 0.02 -12.89
CA SER A 102 10.21 1.05 -12.01
C SER A 102 11.29 1.90 -11.38
N LEU A 103 11.09 3.21 -11.36
CA LEU A 103 11.92 4.09 -10.53
C LEU A 103 11.73 3.74 -9.05
N PRO A 104 12.78 3.70 -8.23
CA PRO A 104 12.66 3.34 -6.81
C PRO A 104 11.87 4.39 -6.04
N ALA A 105 10.83 3.96 -5.32
CA ALA A 105 10.05 4.85 -4.47
C ALA A 105 10.89 5.35 -3.28
N PRO A 106 10.82 6.64 -2.92
CA PRO A 106 11.41 7.13 -1.68
C PRO A 106 10.71 6.49 -0.47
N ILE A 107 11.50 6.06 0.52
CA ILE A 107 11.00 5.50 1.78
C ILE A 107 11.18 6.54 2.87
N PHE A 108 10.08 6.97 3.50
CA PHE A 108 10.14 7.88 4.64
C PHE A 108 10.17 7.13 5.98
N PRO A 109 10.87 7.66 7.00
CA PRO A 109 11.01 6.98 8.30
C PRO A 109 9.70 6.67 9.02
N THR A 110 8.62 7.36 8.67
CA THR A 110 7.28 7.18 9.26
C THR A 110 6.39 6.21 8.50
N TRP A 111 6.89 5.59 7.43
CA TRP A 111 6.19 4.56 6.68
C TRP A 111 6.78 3.20 7.00
N ALA A 112 5.90 2.22 7.17
CA ALA A 112 6.29 0.82 7.02
C ALA A 112 6.44 0.52 5.53
N THR A 113 7.16 -0.55 5.18
CA THR A 113 7.33 -0.98 3.79
C THR A 113 6.94 -2.45 3.61
N ALA A 114 6.51 -2.77 2.39
CA ALA A 114 6.25 -4.13 1.93
C ALA A 114 6.83 -4.29 0.52
N GLN A 115 7.68 -5.30 0.31
CA GLN A 115 8.32 -5.58 -0.97
C GLN A 115 8.22 -7.07 -1.31
N LEU A 116 8.06 -7.39 -2.59
CA LEU A 116 8.07 -8.78 -3.03
C LEU A 116 9.52 -9.28 -3.20
N ALA A 117 9.89 -10.29 -2.42
CA ALA A 117 11.17 -11.01 -2.50
C ALA A 117 10.93 -12.44 -2.98
N GLY A 118 11.18 -12.68 -4.27
CA GLY A 118 10.82 -13.95 -4.93
C GLY A 118 9.31 -14.13 -4.96
N ILE A 119 8.80 -15.07 -4.16
CA ILE A 119 7.35 -15.33 -4.03
C ILE A 119 6.75 -14.80 -2.72
N GLN A 120 7.55 -14.32 -1.78
CA GLN A 120 7.09 -13.87 -0.46
C GLN A 120 7.14 -12.35 -0.36
N VAL A 121 6.27 -11.78 0.49
CA VAL A 121 6.32 -10.35 0.81
C VAL A 121 7.12 -10.15 2.09
N GLU A 122 8.20 -9.38 1.99
CA GLU A 122 8.99 -8.93 3.13
C GLU A 122 8.44 -7.60 3.63
N ARG A 123 8.34 -7.46 4.94
CA ARG A 123 7.82 -6.25 5.59
C ARG A 123 8.85 -5.64 6.53
N GLN A 124 8.90 -4.33 6.55
CA GLN A 124 9.72 -3.58 7.50
C GLN A 124 8.85 -2.56 8.24
N PRO A 125 8.90 -2.51 9.58
CA PRO A 125 8.15 -1.52 10.34
C PRO A 125 8.73 -0.11 10.11
N ALA A 126 7.88 0.91 10.33
CA ALA A 126 8.34 2.29 10.36
C ALA A 126 9.39 2.50 11.46
N ILE A 127 10.40 3.31 11.17
CA ILE A 127 11.48 3.65 12.11
C ILE A 127 11.00 4.69 13.13
N ARG A 128 10.06 5.56 12.73
CA ARG A 128 9.49 6.63 13.56
C ARG A 128 7.97 6.56 13.58
N SER A 129 7.37 6.98 14.68
CA SER A 129 5.92 7.14 14.78
C SER A 129 5.43 8.31 13.93
N VAL A 130 4.26 8.16 13.30
CA VAL A 130 3.68 9.16 12.38
C VAL A 130 3.47 10.52 13.04
N HIS A 131 3.10 10.54 14.33
CA HIS A 131 2.86 11.78 15.07
C HIS A 131 4.09 12.71 15.10
N THR A 132 5.31 12.15 15.02
CA THR A 132 6.55 12.95 15.01
C THR A 132 6.73 13.71 13.70
N ALA A 133 6.33 13.13 12.56
CA ALA A 133 6.38 13.83 11.26
C ALA A 133 5.26 14.85 11.11
N LEU A 134 4.09 14.59 11.72
CA LEU A 134 2.95 15.50 11.67
C LEU A 134 3.03 16.65 12.69
N GLY A 135 3.96 16.59 13.65
CA GLY A 135 4.02 17.56 14.76
C GLY A 135 2.79 17.50 15.67
N LEU A 136 2.13 16.34 15.75
CA LEU A 136 0.92 16.15 16.55
C LEU A 136 1.23 15.39 17.85
N PRO A 137 0.42 15.60 18.92
CA PRO A 137 0.44 14.76 20.09
C PRO A 137 0.21 13.28 19.74
N GLU A 138 0.91 12.37 20.40
CA GLU A 138 0.78 10.93 20.16
C GLU A 138 -0.69 10.45 20.24
N ARG A 139 -1.43 10.96 21.23
CA ARG A 139 -2.85 10.63 21.46
C ARG A 139 -3.84 11.59 20.78
N TRP A 140 -3.46 12.19 19.66
CA TRP A 140 -4.37 13.03 18.87
C TRP A 140 -5.65 12.27 18.46
N PRO A 141 -6.82 12.94 18.42
CA PRO A 141 -7.06 14.34 18.76
C PRO A 141 -7.09 14.55 20.27
N THR A 142 -6.66 15.72 20.72
CA THR A 142 -6.74 16.13 22.13
C THR A 142 -7.99 16.97 22.37
N GLY A 143 -8.57 16.85 23.57
CA GLY A 143 -9.73 17.65 24.00
C GLY A 143 -11.02 16.82 24.08
N ASP A 144 -12.07 17.44 24.60
CA ASP A 144 -13.39 16.83 24.71
C ASP A 144 -14.07 16.73 23.35
N ALA A 145 -14.93 15.72 23.17
CA ALA A 145 -15.78 15.63 21.99
C ALA A 145 -16.67 16.87 21.90
N PHE A 146 -16.88 17.38 20.67
CA PHE A 146 -17.80 18.48 20.45
C PHE A 146 -19.18 18.13 21.04
N HIS A 147 -19.77 19.08 21.77
CA HIS A 147 -21.14 18.92 22.26
C HIS A 147 -22.07 18.66 21.08
N GLN A 148 -22.70 17.48 21.05
CA GLN A 148 -23.79 17.23 20.12
C GLN A 148 -24.93 18.17 20.50
N SER A 149 -25.27 19.07 19.58
CA SER A 149 -26.49 19.86 19.73
C SER A 149 -27.66 18.90 19.55
N ASP A 150 -28.52 18.79 20.57
CA ASP A 150 -29.73 17.97 20.46
C ASP A 150 -30.52 18.37 19.20
N PRO A 151 -30.94 17.40 18.37
CA PRO A 151 -31.82 17.71 17.25
C PRO A 151 -33.14 18.21 17.83
N ARG A 152 -33.46 19.48 17.57
CA ARG A 152 -34.80 20.04 17.79
C ARG A 152 -35.75 19.61 16.69
#